data_AF-A0A9E0Y5I9-F1
#
_entry.id   AF-A0A9E0Y5I9-F1
#
_cell.length_a   1.000
_cell.length_b   1.000
_cell.length_c   1.000
_cell.angle_alpha   90.00
_cell.angle_beta   90.00
_cell.angle_gamma   90.00
#
_symmetry.space_group_name_H-M   'P 1'
#
loop_
_entity.id
_entity.type
_entity.pdbx_description
1 polymer ?
#
loop_
_entity_poly.entity_id
_entity_poly.type
_entity_poly.pdbx_seq_one_letter_code
_entity_poly.pdbx_strand_id
1 'polypeptide(L)'
;MQCQNCGQINTENINFCRFCGTKIGARRYSGGAGFPPPPQLKPNYEESPPRPYSWKTDEFQIGDDKAPKRQQFERAQNFQPPQHLERRPFQGTPARTHDYRCPRCGSQLFPRIVRQISTGGWIVFAVLLVFFFPLFWVGLLIKEEISVCPVCNLRVG
;
A
#
# COMPACT_ATOMS: atom_id res chain seq x y z
N MET A 1 -17.49 19.13 -22.29
CA MET A 1 -16.55 20.28 -22.21
C MET A 1 -15.13 19.82 -22.50
N GLN A 2 -14.37 20.54 -23.32
CA GLN A 2 -13.01 20.15 -23.71
C GLN A 2 -11.97 20.72 -22.72
N CYS A 3 -11.01 19.89 -22.29
CA CYS A 3 -9.95 20.34 -21.40
C CYS A 3 -8.94 21.22 -22.15
N GLN A 4 -8.65 22.43 -21.65
CA GLN A 4 -7.68 23.33 -22.29
C GLN A 4 -6.22 22.85 -22.19
N ASN A 5 -5.90 21.97 -21.23
CA ASN A 5 -4.54 21.46 -21.07
C ASN A 5 -4.23 20.27 -21.99
N CYS A 6 -5.17 19.32 -22.12
CA CYS A 6 -4.93 18.07 -22.86
C CYS A 6 -5.85 17.84 -24.07
N GLY A 7 -6.80 18.73 -24.34
CA GLY A 7 -7.73 18.61 -25.47
C GLY A 7 -8.78 17.51 -25.36
N GLN A 8 -8.79 16.73 -24.28
CA GLN A 8 -9.75 15.63 -24.10
C GLN A 8 -11.13 16.14 -23.69
N ILE A 9 -12.17 15.48 -24.20
CA ILE A 9 -13.57 15.81 -23.91
C ILE A 9 -13.96 15.12 -22.59
N ASN A 10 -14.38 15.91 -21.60
CA ASN A 10 -14.91 15.42 -20.33
C ASN A 10 -16.44 15.51 -20.29
N THR A 11 -17.05 14.62 -19.50
CA THR A 11 -18.49 14.65 -19.17
C THR A 11 -18.86 15.95 -18.45
N GLU A 12 -20.13 16.29 -18.43
CA GLU A 12 -20.63 17.51 -17.80
C GLU A 12 -20.53 17.38 -16.26
N ASN A 13 -20.25 18.48 -15.54
CA ASN A 13 -20.13 18.56 -14.06
C ASN A 13 -18.87 17.99 -13.37
N ILE A 14 -17.75 17.78 -14.06
CA ILE A 14 -16.48 17.38 -13.40
C ILE A 14 -15.58 18.60 -13.11
N ASN A 15 -15.15 18.75 -11.86
CA ASN A 15 -14.22 19.81 -11.47
C ASN A 15 -12.78 19.60 -11.97
N PHE A 16 -12.42 18.37 -12.36
CA PHE A 16 -11.08 17.98 -12.77
C PHE A 16 -11.12 17.11 -14.03
N CYS A 17 -10.11 17.27 -14.90
CA CYS A 17 -9.94 16.44 -16.08
C CYS A 17 -9.60 15.00 -15.69
N ARG A 18 -10.33 14.02 -16.22
CA ARG A 18 -10.04 12.59 -15.96
C ARG A 18 -8.73 12.10 -16.56
N PHE A 19 -8.22 12.81 -17.58
CA PHE A 19 -7.05 12.37 -18.36
C PHE A 19 -5.74 13.04 -17.90
N CYS A 20 -5.79 14.30 -17.45
CA CYS A 20 -4.59 15.04 -17.05
C CYS A 20 -4.64 15.61 -15.63
N GLY A 21 -5.75 15.42 -14.89
CA GLY A 21 -5.92 15.90 -13.51
C GLY A 21 -6.08 17.41 -13.36
N THR A 22 -5.98 18.20 -14.44
CA THR A 22 -6.10 19.67 -14.37
C THR A 22 -7.52 20.09 -14.02
N LYS A 23 -7.66 21.09 -13.14
CA LYS A 23 -8.96 21.62 -12.71
C LYS A 23 -9.69 22.30 -13.87
N ILE A 24 -10.87 21.80 -14.23
CA ILE A 24 -11.75 22.33 -15.29
C ILE A 24 -12.91 23.02 -14.57
N GLY A 25 -12.68 24.23 -14.05
CA GLY A 25 -13.71 24.92 -13.28
C GLY A 25 -13.16 25.79 -12.16
N ALA A 26 -12.47 26.85 -12.52
CA ALA A 26 -12.70 28.11 -11.83
C ALA A 26 -13.51 28.95 -12.81
N ARG A 27 -14.84 29.01 -12.64
CA ARG A 27 -15.54 30.20 -13.13
C ARG A 27 -14.79 31.37 -12.51
N ARG A 28 -14.05 32.14 -13.32
CA ARG A 28 -13.77 33.52 -12.95
C ARG A 28 -15.15 34.14 -12.76
N TYR A 29 -15.53 34.38 -11.52
CA TYR A 29 -16.69 35.18 -11.19
C TYR A 29 -16.35 36.61 -11.60
N SER A 30 -16.45 36.89 -12.90
CA SER A 30 -16.32 38.21 -13.46
C SER A 30 -17.67 38.91 -13.29
N GLY A 31 -17.75 39.74 -12.26
CA GLY A 31 -18.67 40.89 -12.20
C GLY A 31 -19.93 40.71 -11.36
N GLY A 32 -20.02 41.50 -10.29
CA GLY A 32 -21.28 42.11 -9.87
C GLY A 32 -21.82 41.75 -8.49
N ALA A 33 -22.02 42.81 -7.69
CA ALA A 33 -22.76 42.92 -6.43
C ALA A 33 -22.05 42.43 -5.14
N GLY A 34 -21.75 43.42 -4.29
CA GLY A 34 -21.00 43.30 -3.06
C GLY A 34 -21.68 42.43 -2.01
N PHE A 35 -20.92 41.48 -1.48
CA PHE A 35 -21.11 40.91 -0.17
C PHE A 35 -19.84 41.22 0.64
N PRO A 36 -19.96 41.70 1.89
CA PRO A 36 -18.81 41.84 2.75
C PRO A 36 -18.14 40.46 2.92
N PRO A 37 -16.80 40.40 2.97
CA PRO A 37 -16.10 39.14 3.20
C PRO A 37 -16.59 38.53 4.53
N PRO A 38 -16.88 37.22 4.58
CA PRO A 38 -17.18 36.57 5.84
C PRO A 38 -15.99 36.75 6.80
N PRO A 39 -16.25 36.96 8.11
CA PRO A 39 -15.19 37.11 9.09
C PRO A 39 -14.25 35.90 9.00
N GLN A 40 -12.95 36.17 8.89
CA GLN A 40 -11.92 35.14 8.85
C GLN A 40 -11.86 34.45 10.21
N LEU A 41 -12.68 33.43 10.38
CA LEU A 41 -12.52 32.46 11.45
C LEU A 41 -11.21 31.73 11.16
N LYS A 42 -10.15 32.08 11.88
CA LYS A 42 -8.88 31.35 11.85
C LYS A 42 -9.22 29.89 12.14
N PRO A 43 -9.01 28.95 11.21
CA PRO A 43 -9.17 27.55 11.52
C PRO A 43 -8.13 27.21 12.57
N ASN A 44 -8.59 26.84 13.76
CA ASN A 44 -7.74 26.27 14.79
C ASN A 44 -7.17 24.95 14.22
N TYR A 45 -5.91 24.96 13.83
CA TYR A 45 -5.21 23.83 13.23
C TYR A 45 -4.68 22.85 14.29
N GLU A 46 -5.37 22.74 15.42
CA GLU A 46 -5.11 21.75 16.45
C GLU A 46 -5.87 20.43 16.18
N GLU A 47 -6.09 20.13 14.90
CA GLU A 47 -6.64 18.87 14.45
C GLU A 47 -5.84 18.44 13.22
N SER A 48 -4.68 17.82 13.49
CA SER A 48 -3.90 17.18 12.44
C SER A 48 -4.78 16.12 11.78
N PRO A 49 -4.95 16.15 10.43
CA PRO A 49 -5.77 15.15 9.76
C PRO A 49 -5.22 13.75 10.10
N PRO A 50 -6.09 12.76 10.36
CA PRO A 50 -5.66 11.41 10.65
C PRO A 50 -4.77 10.94 9.51
N ARG A 51 -3.59 10.42 9.86
CA ARG A 51 -2.62 9.93 8.88
C ARG A 51 -3.35 8.95 7.96
N PRO A 52 -3.43 9.22 6.65
CA PRO A 52 -4.05 8.27 5.76
C PRO A 52 -3.17 7.01 5.81
N TYR A 53 -3.80 5.89 6.15
CA TYR A 53 -3.20 4.54 6.26
C TYR A 53 -2.12 4.37 7.36
N SER A 54 -2.49 4.51 8.64
CA SER A 54 -1.88 3.62 9.65
C SER A 54 -2.49 2.24 9.46
N TRP A 55 -1.85 1.41 8.66
CA TRP A 55 -2.14 -0.01 8.60
C TRP A 55 -2.11 -0.51 10.06
N LYS A 56 -3.27 -0.96 10.55
CA LYS A 56 -3.40 -1.60 11.85
C LYS A 56 -2.42 -2.77 11.88
N THR A 57 -1.30 -2.61 12.58
CA THR A 57 -0.89 -3.70 13.45
C THR A 57 -1.93 -3.74 14.56
N ASP A 58 -2.63 -4.85 14.68
CA ASP A 58 -3.15 -5.29 15.98
C ASP A 58 -1.93 -5.43 16.91
N GLU A 59 -1.42 -4.30 17.39
CA GLU A 59 -0.54 -4.26 18.55
C GLU A 59 -1.44 -4.70 19.71
N PHE A 60 -1.30 -5.99 20.03
CA PHE A 60 -1.49 -6.55 21.35
C PHE A 60 -1.55 -5.42 22.40
N GLN A 61 -2.74 -5.19 22.95
CA GLN A 61 -2.87 -4.46 24.20
C GLN A 61 -2.13 -5.29 25.25
N ILE A 62 -0.84 -4.99 25.45
CA ILE A 62 -0.10 -5.45 26.61
C ILE A 62 -0.82 -4.79 27.78
N GLY A 63 -1.53 -5.60 28.56
CA GLY A 63 -2.33 -5.16 29.69
C GLY A 63 -1.53 -4.30 30.66
N ASP A 64 -2.26 -3.41 31.34
CA ASP A 64 -1.81 -2.39 32.28
C ASP A 64 -1.11 -2.94 33.54
N ASP A 65 0.00 -3.65 33.38
CA ASP A 65 0.87 -4.02 34.48
C ASP A 65 2.06 -3.07 34.55
N LYS A 66 1.84 -1.99 35.30
CA LYS A 66 2.85 -1.14 35.96
C LYS A 66 4.04 -0.76 35.09
N ALA A 67 3.86 0.28 34.29
CA ALA A 67 4.95 1.00 33.64
C ALA A 67 6.05 1.35 34.66
N PRO A 68 7.30 0.87 34.50
CA PRO A 68 8.40 1.30 35.36
C PRO A 68 8.64 2.80 35.17
N LYS A 69 8.83 3.50 36.29
CA LYS A 69 9.11 4.94 36.37
C LYS A 69 10.25 5.28 35.40
N ARG A 70 9.90 5.86 34.25
CA ARG A 70 10.84 6.32 33.23
C ARG A 70 11.69 7.42 33.88
N GLN A 71 12.94 7.10 34.20
CA GLN A 71 13.92 8.12 34.57
C GLN A 71 13.98 9.11 33.39
N GLN A 72 13.73 10.39 33.68
CA GLN A 72 13.95 11.47 32.73
C GLN A 72 15.43 11.43 32.35
N PHE A 73 15.73 10.83 31.20
CA PHE A 73 17.05 10.97 30.60
C PHE A 73 17.20 12.44 30.23
N GLU A 74 18.18 13.08 30.85
CA GLU A 74 18.57 14.44 30.53
C GLU A 74 18.80 14.56 29.02
N ARG A 75 18.21 15.63 28.51
CA ARG A 75 18.25 16.14 27.15
C ARG A 75 19.63 15.90 26.50
N ALA A 76 19.72 14.90 25.63
CA ALA A 76 20.83 14.76 24.69
C ALA A 76 20.77 15.90 23.65
N GLN A 77 21.26 17.09 24.03
CA GLN A 77 21.64 18.14 23.10
C GLN A 77 22.92 17.69 22.38
N ASN A 78 22.77 16.98 21.26
CA ASN A 78 23.72 16.85 20.13
C ASN A 78 23.56 15.50 19.40
N PHE A 79 22.34 15.16 18.99
CA PHE A 79 22.19 14.19 17.91
C PHE A 79 22.34 14.93 16.58
N GLN A 80 23.57 14.94 16.04
CA GLN A 80 23.75 15.16 14.60
C GLN A 80 23.09 13.98 13.88
N PRO A 81 22.16 14.22 12.94
CA PRO A 81 21.60 13.16 12.14
C PRO A 81 22.74 12.51 11.33
N PRO A 82 22.84 11.18 11.25
CA PRO A 82 23.81 10.53 10.38
C PRO A 82 23.53 10.96 8.92
N GLN A 83 24.42 11.78 8.38
CA GLN A 83 24.31 12.42 7.05
C GLN A 83 24.64 11.49 5.88
N HIS A 84 24.84 10.19 6.07
CA HIS A 84 25.13 9.28 4.96
C HIS A 84 24.50 7.91 5.19
N LEU A 85 23.16 7.87 5.21
CA LEU A 85 22.50 6.71 4.63
C LEU A 85 22.62 6.85 3.13
N GLU A 86 23.80 6.45 2.64
CA GLU A 86 24.05 6.18 1.24
C GLU A 86 22.89 5.30 0.77
N ARG A 87 21.97 5.90 -0.01
CA ARG A 87 20.96 5.15 -0.74
C ARG A 87 21.76 4.25 -1.67
N ARG A 88 22.07 3.04 -1.23
CA ARG A 88 22.34 1.96 -2.15
C ARG A 88 21.15 1.97 -3.10
N PRO A 89 21.33 2.24 -4.40
CA PRO A 89 20.25 1.99 -5.34
C PRO A 89 19.89 0.53 -5.10
N PHE A 90 18.67 0.30 -4.61
CA PHE A 90 18.10 -1.02 -4.60
C PHE A 90 18.23 -1.47 -6.05
N GLN A 91 19.18 -2.38 -6.31
CA GLN A 91 19.24 -3.13 -7.55
C GLN A 91 17.98 -3.98 -7.51
N GLY A 92 16.85 -3.33 -7.80
CA GLY A 92 15.67 -3.99 -8.28
C GLY A 92 16.18 -4.88 -9.38
N THR A 93 16.03 -6.17 -9.18
CA THR A 93 16.10 -7.16 -10.23
C THR A 93 15.51 -6.55 -11.50
N PRO A 94 16.18 -6.69 -12.66
CA PRO A 94 15.77 -6.01 -13.88
C PRO A 94 14.29 -6.29 -14.07
N ALA A 95 13.49 -5.24 -13.91
CA ALA A 95 12.10 -5.26 -14.25
C ALA A 95 12.10 -5.57 -15.75
N ARG A 96 11.99 -6.85 -16.09
CA ARG A 96 11.40 -7.26 -17.34
C ARG A 96 9.98 -6.73 -17.25
N THR A 97 9.83 -5.47 -17.65
CA THR A 97 8.58 -4.78 -17.94
C THR A 97 7.96 -5.47 -19.16
N HIS A 98 7.68 -6.76 -19.03
CA HIS A 98 6.63 -7.36 -19.82
C HIS A 98 5.35 -6.86 -19.18
N ASP A 99 4.52 -6.21 -19.98
CA ASP A 99 3.18 -5.77 -19.61
C ASP A 99 2.36 -6.99 -19.17
N TYR A 100 2.53 -7.39 -17.90
CA TYR A 100 1.79 -8.52 -17.34
C TYR A 100 0.32 -8.12 -17.33
N ARG A 101 -0.49 -8.94 -18.01
CA ARG A 101 -1.95 -8.77 -18.07
C ARG A 101 -2.60 -10.09 -17.73
N CYS A 102 -3.45 -10.09 -16.70
CA CYS A 102 -4.14 -11.29 -16.29
C CYS A 102 -5.05 -11.80 -17.43
N PRO A 103 -4.99 -13.09 -17.83
CA PRO A 103 -5.77 -13.60 -18.96
C PRO A 103 -7.28 -13.69 -18.67
N ARG A 104 -7.70 -13.70 -17.40
CA ARG A 104 -9.12 -13.77 -17.01
C ARG A 104 -9.77 -12.40 -16.86
N CYS A 105 -9.14 -11.46 -16.14
CA CYS A 105 -9.75 -10.15 -15.85
C CYS A 105 -9.07 -8.97 -16.55
N GLY A 106 -7.95 -9.19 -17.24
CA GLY A 106 -7.23 -8.13 -17.95
C GLY A 106 -6.50 -7.12 -17.06
N SER A 107 -6.43 -7.35 -15.74
CA SER A 107 -5.76 -6.46 -14.79
C SER A 107 -4.24 -6.40 -15.04
N GLN A 108 -3.67 -5.21 -14.95
CA GLN A 108 -2.21 -4.96 -15.03
C GLN A 108 -1.51 -5.04 -13.66
N LEU A 109 -2.21 -5.49 -12.62
CA LEU A 109 -1.62 -5.67 -11.29
C LEU A 109 -0.71 -6.90 -11.28
N PHE A 110 0.46 -6.78 -10.66
CA PHE A 110 1.37 -7.90 -10.48
C PHE A 110 0.71 -9.05 -9.69
N PRO A 111 1.01 -10.31 -10.04
CA PRO A 111 0.48 -11.46 -9.32
C PRO A 111 0.97 -11.46 -7.88
N ARG A 112 0.08 -11.78 -6.94
CA ARG A 112 0.41 -11.97 -5.53
C ARG A 112 0.97 -13.37 -5.35
N ILE A 113 2.18 -13.46 -4.80
CA ILE A 113 2.79 -14.74 -4.45
C ILE A 113 2.19 -15.22 -3.13
N VAL A 114 1.53 -16.37 -3.14
CA VAL A 114 0.95 -17.01 -1.95
C VAL A 114 1.66 -18.33 -1.70
N ARG A 115 2.04 -18.56 -0.45
CA ARG A 115 2.67 -19.81 -0.01
C ARG A 115 1.59 -20.82 0.37
N GLN A 116 1.58 -21.97 -0.29
CA GLN A 116 0.70 -23.09 0.05
C GLN A 116 1.54 -24.37 0.23
N ILE A 117 1.00 -25.33 0.97
CA ILE A 117 1.61 -26.66 1.08
C ILE A 117 1.44 -27.33 -0.28
N SER A 118 2.53 -27.81 -0.89
CA SER A 118 2.46 -28.46 -2.19
C SER A 118 1.59 -29.72 -2.09
N THR A 119 0.83 -30.03 -3.14
CA THR A 119 0.12 -31.31 -3.25
C THR A 119 1.11 -32.49 -3.19
N GLY A 120 2.32 -32.31 -3.72
CA GLY A 120 3.39 -33.30 -3.60
C GLY A 120 3.86 -33.50 -2.16
N GLY A 121 3.90 -32.42 -1.36
CA GLY A 121 4.26 -32.48 0.06
C GLY A 121 3.30 -33.35 0.87
N TRP A 122 2.00 -33.31 0.57
CA TRP A 122 0.99 -34.18 1.20
C TRP A 122 1.17 -35.65 0.86
N ILE A 123 1.50 -35.97 -0.39
CA ILE A 123 1.74 -37.36 -0.82
C ILE A 123 2.99 -37.90 -0.12
N VAL A 124 4.08 -37.14 -0.12
CA VAL A 124 5.33 -37.52 0.57
C VAL A 124 5.10 -37.66 2.07
N PHE A 125 4.32 -36.76 2.69
CA PHE A 125 3.92 -36.84 4.09
C PHE A 125 3.18 -38.16 4.38
N ALA A 126 2.19 -38.54 3.57
CA ALA A 126 1.42 -39.77 3.76
C ALA A 126 2.31 -41.02 3.62
N VAL A 127 3.18 -41.07 2.61
CA VAL A 127 4.11 -42.19 2.39
C VAL A 127 5.12 -42.29 3.54
N LEU A 128 5.74 -41.17 3.95
CA LEU A 128 6.69 -41.18 5.06
C LEU A 128 6.01 -41.53 6.39
N LEU A 129 4.76 -41.11 6.63
CA LEU A 129 4.04 -41.48 7.85
C LEU A 129 3.86 -43.00 7.97
N VAL A 130 3.58 -43.69 6.87
CA VAL A 130 3.36 -45.15 6.85
C VAL A 130 4.67 -45.93 6.93
N PHE A 131 5.70 -45.53 6.18
CA PHE A 131 6.94 -46.30 6.04
C PHE A 131 8.08 -45.83 6.95
N PHE A 132 8.09 -44.55 7.35
CA PHE A 132 9.19 -43.89 8.04
C PHE A 132 8.68 -42.86 9.06
N PHE A 133 8.09 -43.36 10.15
CA PHE A 133 7.50 -42.55 11.22
C PHE A 133 8.37 -41.41 11.79
N PRO A 134 9.73 -41.46 11.81
CA PRO A 134 10.53 -40.31 12.25
C PRO A 134 10.78 -39.24 11.15
N LEU A 135 10.53 -39.53 9.87
CA LEU A 135 10.87 -38.63 8.74
C LEU A 135 9.67 -37.83 8.19
N PHE A 136 8.46 -38.05 8.68
CA PHE A 136 7.23 -37.43 8.16
C PHE A 136 7.26 -35.89 8.14
N TRP A 137 8.04 -35.25 9.04
CA TRP A 137 8.20 -33.79 9.10
C TRP A 137 8.84 -33.16 7.85
N VAL A 138 9.56 -33.93 7.02
CA VAL A 138 10.21 -33.43 5.80
C VAL A 138 9.15 -33.07 4.75
N GLY A 139 8.05 -33.83 4.68
CA GLY A 139 6.94 -33.54 3.76
C GLY A 139 6.26 -32.20 4.04
N LEU A 140 6.27 -31.73 5.30
CA LEU A 140 5.68 -30.45 5.70
C LEU A 140 6.57 -29.24 5.39
N LEU A 141 7.87 -29.46 5.12
CA LEU A 141 8.80 -28.38 4.76
C LEU A 141 8.70 -27.97 3.29
N ILE A 142 8.05 -28.79 2.46
CA ILE A 142 7.85 -28.50 1.05
C ILE A 142 6.70 -27.48 0.90
N LYS A 143 7.09 -26.21 0.80
CA LYS A 143 6.19 -25.10 0.46
C LYS A 143 6.35 -24.76 -1.01
N GLU A 144 5.23 -24.59 -1.67
CA GLU A 144 5.16 -24.16 -3.05
C GLU A 144 4.66 -22.72 -3.10
N GLU A 145 5.28 -21.93 -3.97
CA GLU A 145 4.91 -20.54 -4.21
C GLU A 145 4.03 -20.48 -5.45
N ILE A 146 2.75 -20.22 -5.25
CA ILE A 146 1.80 -20.03 -6.35
C ILE A 146 1.58 -18.54 -6.58
N SER A 147 1.66 -18.11 -7.83
CA SER A 147 1.30 -16.77 -8.26
C SER A 147 -0.19 -16.70 -8.55
N VAL A 148 -0.89 -15.80 -7.86
CA VAL A 148 -2.34 -15.66 -7.93
C VAL A 148 -2.70 -14.22 -8.28
N CYS A 149 -3.61 -14.02 -9.23
CA CYS A 149 -4.12 -12.68 -9.54
C CYS A 149 -4.89 -12.10 -8.34
N PRO A 150 -4.57 -10.88 -7.87
CA PRO A 150 -5.23 -10.29 -6.69
C PRO A 150 -6.70 -9.89 -6.95
N VAL A 151 -7.11 -9.77 -8.21
CA VAL A 151 -8.47 -9.34 -8.58
C VAL A 151 -9.40 -10.52 -8.76
N CYS A 152 -8.99 -11.54 -9.53
CA CYS A 152 -9.86 -12.66 -9.91
C CYS A 152 -9.46 -14.01 -9.30
N ASN A 153 -8.41 -14.05 -8.48
CA ASN A 153 -7.85 -15.25 -7.86
C ASN A 153 -7.47 -16.38 -8.83
N LEU A 154 -7.27 -16.05 -10.11
CA LEU A 154 -6.74 -17.01 -11.08
C LEU A 154 -5.29 -17.34 -10.74
N ARG A 155 -4.94 -18.63 -10.73
CA ARG A 155 -3.57 -19.11 -10.66
C ARG A 155 -2.87 -18.86 -11.99
N VAL A 156 -1.75 -18.16 -11.94
CA VAL A 156 -1.00 -17.66 -13.09
C VAL A 156 0.45 -18.09 -12.91
N GLY A 157 0.74 -19.35 -13.17
CA GLY A 157 2.02 -20.00 -12.89
C GLY A 157 1.83 -21.50 -12.86
#